data_AF-A0A7W4UWV8-F1
#
_entry.id   AF-A0A7W4UWV8-F1
#
_cell.length_a   1.000
_cell.length_b   1.000
_cell.length_c   1.000
_cell.angle_alpha   90.00
_cell.angle_beta   90.00
_cell.angle_gamma   90.00
#
_symmetry.space_group_name_H-M   'P 1'
#
loop_
_entity.id
_entity.type
_entity.pdbx_description
1 polymer ?
#
loop_
_entity_poly.entity_id
_entity_poly.type
_entity_poly.pdbx_seq_one_letter_code
_entity_poly.pdbx_strand_id
1 'polypeptide(L)'
;MTAERDAVDALADAVRSMTVHADGTADRAHALDLVARAVTVRERADATLAALVDAARDAGATWQDIGRTLGTSRQAAFQRFGHPVDPRTGEPMDTTPLTGAAELATEIFGELAAARYDAVTARFDERMADALDSAGLGAVWAQVASAVGAFEGTGEPTSRRLGDLTVVDVPLRFEAGDLIGRVSLHPDRRVGGLFVLDPAQLQDASGGTA
;
A
#
# COMPACT_ATOMS: atom_id res chain seq x y z
N MET A 1 -6.35 -21.47 -27.38
CA MET A 1 -5.83 -20.48 -28.36
C MET A 1 -6.93 -19.70 -29.07
N THR A 2 -7.85 -20.28 -29.85
CA THR A 2 -8.87 -19.49 -30.58
C THR A 2 -9.84 -18.77 -29.64
N ALA A 3 -10.48 -19.49 -28.70
CA ALA A 3 -11.42 -18.88 -27.74
C ALA A 3 -10.79 -17.84 -26.80
N GLU A 4 -9.50 -17.98 -26.50
CA GLU A 4 -8.73 -17.06 -25.66
C GLU A 4 -8.41 -15.76 -26.41
N ARG A 5 -8.04 -15.88 -27.69
CA ARG A 5 -7.85 -14.74 -28.60
C ARG A 5 -9.16 -13.99 -28.83
N ASP A 6 -10.26 -14.71 -29.04
CA ASP A 6 -11.59 -14.12 -29.22
C ASP A 6 -12.04 -13.32 -27.98
N ALA A 7 -11.70 -13.79 -26.78
CA ALA A 7 -12.01 -13.07 -25.53
C ALA A 7 -11.17 -11.79 -25.36
N VAL A 8 -9.89 -11.82 -25.74
CA VAL A 8 -9.01 -10.64 -25.73
C VAL A 8 -9.49 -9.60 -26.74
N ASP A 9 -9.88 -10.04 -27.95
CA ASP A 9 -10.40 -9.15 -28.99
C ASP A 9 -11.73 -8.51 -28.54
N ALA A 10 -12.62 -9.28 -27.91
CA ALA A 10 -13.86 -8.75 -27.35
C ALA A 10 -13.64 -7.71 -26.23
N LEU A 11 -12.65 -7.93 -25.35
CA LEU A 11 -12.28 -6.96 -24.32
C LEU A 11 -11.69 -5.69 -24.94
N ALA A 12 -10.83 -5.83 -25.95
CA ALA A 12 -10.23 -4.69 -26.65
C ALA A 12 -11.29 -3.84 -27.35
N ASP A 13 -12.29 -4.48 -27.97
CA ASP A 13 -13.41 -3.79 -28.61
C ASP A 13 -14.30 -3.09 -27.57
N ALA A 14 -14.55 -3.72 -26.41
CA ALA A 14 -15.30 -3.09 -25.31
C ALA A 14 -14.58 -1.85 -24.75
N VAL A 15 -13.27 -1.92 -24.55
CA VAL A 15 -12.45 -0.76 -24.11
C VAL A 15 -12.46 0.35 -25.16
N ARG A 16 -12.34 0.01 -26.45
CA ARG A 16 -12.44 0.98 -27.56
C ARG A 16 -13.81 1.67 -27.60
N SER A 17 -14.89 0.92 -27.35
CA SER A 17 -16.24 1.49 -27.29
C SER A 17 -16.40 2.48 -26.13
N MET A 18 -15.73 2.24 -24.99
CA MET A 18 -15.76 3.17 -23.85
C MET A 18 -15.10 4.52 -24.16
N THR A 19 -13.99 4.52 -24.92
CA THR A 19 -13.30 5.75 -25.34
C THR A 19 -14.07 6.51 -26.42
N VAL A 20 -14.76 5.83 -27.33
CA VAL A 20 -15.63 6.48 -28.34
C VAL A 20 -16.81 7.21 -27.69
N HIS A 21 -17.34 6.69 -26.58
CA HIS A 21 -18.41 7.36 -25.82
C HIS A 21 -17.94 8.55 -24.98
N ALA A 22 -16.62 8.72 -24.78
CA ALA A 22 -16.08 9.89 -24.09
C ALA A 22 -16.15 11.18 -24.95
N ASP A 23 -16.03 11.04 -26.28
CA ASP A 23 -15.85 12.15 -27.24
C ASP A 23 -17.12 12.97 -27.54
N GLY A 24 -18.20 12.77 -26.77
CA GLY A 24 -19.47 13.50 -26.89
C GLY A 24 -20.09 13.92 -25.57
N THR A 25 -19.37 13.84 -24.44
CA THR A 25 -19.98 13.96 -23.11
C THR A 25 -19.89 15.38 -22.55
N ALA A 26 -21.00 16.13 -22.56
CA ALA A 26 -21.12 17.40 -21.82
C ALA A 26 -21.51 17.19 -20.34
N ASP A 27 -21.83 15.96 -19.93
CA ASP A 27 -22.24 15.60 -18.57
C ASP A 27 -21.07 15.08 -17.71
N ARG A 28 -20.74 15.85 -16.67
CA ARG A 28 -19.72 15.51 -15.67
C ARG A 28 -19.99 14.17 -14.99
N ALA A 29 -21.25 13.82 -14.72
CA ALA A 29 -21.58 12.58 -14.02
C ALA A 29 -21.26 11.36 -14.90
N HIS A 30 -21.63 11.40 -16.17
CA HIS A 30 -21.29 10.34 -17.13
C HIS A 30 -19.77 10.21 -17.34
N ALA A 31 -19.04 11.32 -17.42
CA ALA A 31 -17.58 11.27 -17.54
C ALA A 31 -16.92 10.60 -16.33
N LEU A 32 -17.39 10.88 -15.11
CA LEU A 32 -16.90 10.23 -13.89
C LEU A 32 -17.27 8.73 -13.82
N ASP A 33 -18.45 8.35 -14.30
CA ASP A 33 -18.84 6.94 -14.43
C ASP A 33 -17.91 6.17 -15.39
N LEU A 34 -17.57 6.76 -16.54
CA LEU A 34 -16.63 6.15 -17.49
C LEU A 34 -15.24 5.95 -16.86
N VAL A 35 -14.76 6.90 -16.05
CA VAL A 35 -13.51 6.76 -15.28
C VAL A 35 -13.61 5.60 -14.27
N ALA A 36 -14.68 5.52 -13.49
CA ALA A 36 -14.89 4.43 -12.52
C ALA A 36 -14.93 3.05 -13.19
N ARG A 37 -15.59 2.96 -14.35
CA ARG A 37 -15.61 1.73 -15.17
C ARG A 37 -14.23 1.38 -15.70
N ALA A 38 -13.45 2.36 -16.14
CA ALA A 38 -12.07 2.13 -16.60
C ALA A 38 -11.15 1.65 -15.46
N VAL A 39 -11.33 2.18 -14.24
CA VAL A 39 -10.64 1.68 -13.03
C VAL A 39 -10.98 0.21 -12.78
N THR A 40 -12.27 -0.16 -12.82
CA THR A 40 -12.71 -1.54 -12.64
C THR A 40 -12.12 -2.48 -13.70
N VAL A 41 -12.05 -2.05 -14.96
CA VAL A 41 -11.42 -2.84 -16.04
C VAL A 41 -9.93 -3.02 -15.77
N ARG A 42 -9.22 -1.97 -15.36
CA ARG A 42 -7.80 -2.03 -15.01
C ARG A 42 -7.54 -3.02 -13.87
N GLU A 43 -8.31 -2.95 -12.79
CA GLU A 43 -8.19 -3.86 -11.64
C GLU A 43 -8.35 -5.34 -12.06
N ARG A 44 -9.35 -5.63 -12.90
CA ARG A 44 -9.56 -7.00 -13.41
C ARG A 44 -8.44 -7.45 -14.34
N ALA A 45 -7.94 -6.57 -15.19
CA ALA A 45 -6.82 -6.86 -16.07
C ALA A 45 -5.53 -7.12 -15.28
N ASP A 46 -5.25 -6.31 -14.27
CA ASP A 46 -4.09 -6.48 -13.39
C ASP A 46 -4.17 -7.80 -12.60
N ALA A 47 -5.35 -8.14 -12.05
CA ALA A 47 -5.55 -9.42 -11.37
C ALA A 47 -5.39 -10.62 -12.30
N THR A 48 -5.90 -10.53 -13.53
CA THR A 48 -5.73 -11.58 -14.54
C THR A 48 -4.26 -11.74 -14.92
N LEU A 49 -3.54 -10.62 -15.09
CA LEU A 49 -2.12 -10.64 -15.41
C LEU A 49 -1.30 -11.29 -14.29
N ALA A 50 -1.59 -10.96 -13.02
CA ALA A 50 -0.93 -11.59 -11.88
C ALA A 50 -1.14 -13.12 -11.88
N ALA A 51 -2.38 -13.58 -12.04
CA ALA A 51 -2.70 -15.02 -12.09
C ALA A 51 -2.00 -15.74 -13.26
N LEU A 52 -1.89 -15.09 -14.43
CA LEU A 52 -1.17 -15.64 -15.57
C LEU A 52 0.34 -15.67 -15.36
N VAL A 53 0.90 -14.68 -14.67
CA VAL A 53 2.31 -14.69 -14.27
C VAL A 53 2.57 -15.84 -13.30
N ASP A 54 1.70 -16.08 -12.32
CA ASP A 54 1.82 -17.22 -11.41
C ASP A 54 1.76 -18.56 -12.16
N ALA A 55 0.78 -18.74 -13.04
CA ALA A 55 0.68 -19.93 -13.88
C ALA A 55 1.92 -20.14 -14.77
N ALA A 56 2.50 -19.05 -15.30
CA ALA A 56 3.73 -19.12 -16.07
C ALA A 56 4.93 -19.51 -15.19
N ARG A 57 5.01 -19.01 -13.95
CA ARG A 57 6.04 -19.40 -12.97
C ARG A 57 5.94 -20.87 -12.61
N ASP A 58 4.73 -21.39 -12.39
CA ASP A 58 4.45 -22.81 -12.11
C ASP A 58 4.82 -23.71 -13.31
N ALA A 59 4.65 -23.20 -14.53
CA ALA A 59 5.09 -23.86 -15.77
C ALA A 59 6.61 -23.77 -16.02
N GLY A 60 7.37 -23.14 -15.12
CA GLY A 60 8.83 -23.04 -15.18
C GLY A 60 9.38 -21.81 -15.90
N ALA A 61 8.56 -20.82 -16.26
CA ALA A 61 9.04 -19.58 -16.86
C ALA A 61 9.91 -18.79 -15.87
N THR A 62 11.03 -18.25 -16.32
CA THR A 62 11.91 -17.44 -15.47
C THR A 62 11.42 -16.00 -15.39
N TRP A 63 11.85 -15.25 -14.37
CA TRP A 63 11.61 -13.79 -14.30
C TRP A 63 12.17 -13.03 -15.50
N GLN A 64 13.18 -13.58 -16.18
CA GLN A 64 13.73 -12.99 -17.40
C GLN A 64 12.80 -13.23 -18.60
N ASP A 65 12.13 -14.38 -18.67
CA ASP A 65 11.09 -14.64 -19.69
C ASP A 65 9.87 -13.74 -19.47
N ILE A 66 9.40 -13.64 -18.22
CA ILE A 66 8.25 -12.79 -17.86
C ILE A 66 8.56 -11.31 -18.13
N GLY A 67 9.72 -10.80 -17.69
CA GLY A 67 10.12 -9.42 -17.96
C GLY A 67 10.15 -9.10 -19.46
N ARG A 68 10.73 -10.00 -20.28
CA ARG A 68 10.76 -9.85 -21.73
C ARG A 68 9.36 -9.79 -22.34
N THR A 69 8.45 -10.67 -21.92
CA THR A 69 7.06 -10.70 -22.39
C THR A 69 6.29 -9.43 -22.00
N LEU A 70 6.53 -8.93 -20.79
CA LEU A 70 5.93 -7.69 -20.29
C LEU A 70 6.56 -6.41 -20.87
N GLY A 71 7.67 -6.51 -21.61
CA GLY A 71 8.43 -5.35 -22.08
C GLY A 71 9.14 -4.58 -20.96
N THR A 72 9.48 -5.25 -19.85
CA THR A 72 10.15 -4.66 -18.68
C THR A 72 11.41 -5.43 -18.29
N SER A 73 12.18 -4.93 -17.33
CA SER A 73 13.36 -5.63 -16.84
C SER A 73 12.99 -6.85 -15.97
N ARG A 74 13.90 -7.83 -15.86
CA ARG A 74 13.74 -8.98 -14.95
C ARG A 74 13.42 -8.53 -13.52
N GLN A 75 14.12 -7.50 -13.04
CA GLN A 75 13.95 -6.98 -11.69
C GLN A 75 12.59 -6.30 -11.53
N ALA A 76 12.15 -5.51 -12.51
CA ALA A 76 10.84 -4.87 -12.48
C ALA A 76 9.69 -5.89 -12.50
N ALA A 77 9.84 -6.99 -13.25
CA ALA A 77 8.88 -8.10 -13.23
C ALA A 77 8.85 -8.79 -11.85
N PHE A 78 10.01 -9.09 -11.26
CA PHE A 78 10.09 -9.69 -9.92
C PHE A 78 9.53 -8.77 -8.84
N GLN A 79 9.76 -7.46 -8.91
CA GLN A 79 9.20 -6.52 -7.94
C GLN A 79 7.67 -6.43 -8.04
N ARG A 80 7.12 -6.51 -9.26
CA ARG A 80 5.67 -6.37 -9.49
C ARG A 80 4.88 -7.65 -9.20
N PHE A 81 5.46 -8.83 -9.49
CA PHE A 81 4.75 -10.11 -9.43
C PHE A 81 5.46 -11.19 -8.63
N GLY A 82 6.68 -10.92 -8.16
CA GLY A 82 7.44 -11.88 -7.38
C GLY A 82 6.88 -12.03 -5.99
N HIS A 83 6.77 -13.27 -5.56
CA HIS A 83 6.66 -13.64 -4.16
C HIS A 83 8.09 -13.73 -3.63
N PRO A 84 8.59 -12.74 -2.87
CA PRO A 84 9.91 -12.84 -2.27
C PRO A 84 9.98 -14.12 -1.43
N VAL A 85 11.04 -14.89 -1.63
CA VAL A 85 11.33 -16.09 -0.86
C VAL A 85 12.36 -15.71 0.19
N ASP A 86 12.24 -16.26 1.40
CA ASP A 86 13.28 -16.05 2.42
C ASP A 86 14.58 -16.72 1.92
N PRO A 87 15.68 -15.98 1.73
CA PRO A 87 16.93 -16.53 1.21
C PRO A 87 17.61 -17.52 2.17
N ARG A 88 17.18 -17.62 3.43
CA ARG A 88 17.71 -18.55 4.45
C ARG A 88 16.97 -19.88 4.47
N THR A 89 15.68 -19.88 4.17
CA THR A 89 14.82 -21.08 4.29
C THR A 89 14.31 -21.58 2.94
N GLY A 90 14.28 -20.72 1.91
CA GLY A 90 13.73 -21.02 0.59
C GLY A 90 12.20 -21.06 0.57
N GLU A 91 11.54 -20.73 1.68
CA GLU A 91 10.08 -20.73 1.78
C GLU A 91 9.49 -19.44 1.18
N PRO A 92 8.30 -19.50 0.56
CA PRO A 92 7.56 -18.31 0.13
C PRO A 92 7.30 -17.41 1.33
N MET A 93 7.75 -16.15 1.26
CA MET A 93 7.41 -15.16 2.28
C MET A 93 5.98 -14.70 2.02
N ASP A 94 5.10 -14.86 3.02
CA ASP A 94 3.77 -14.24 2.96
C ASP A 94 3.94 -12.73 2.88
N THR A 95 3.45 -12.14 1.79
CA THR A 95 3.50 -10.69 1.55
C THR A 95 2.18 -10.01 1.86
N THR A 96 1.17 -10.76 2.29
CA THR A 96 -0.18 -10.25 2.54
C THR A 96 -0.18 -9.39 3.80
N PRO A 97 -0.53 -8.10 3.70
CA PRO A 97 -0.71 -7.28 4.89
C PRO A 97 -1.85 -7.80 5.76
N LEU A 98 -1.74 -7.61 7.08
CA LEU A 98 -2.78 -7.94 8.04
C LEU A 98 -4.12 -7.27 7.64
N THR A 99 -5.18 -8.07 7.56
CA THR A 99 -6.53 -7.55 7.25
C THR A 99 -6.98 -6.53 8.31
N GLY A 100 -7.38 -5.34 7.85
CA GLY A 100 -7.79 -4.23 8.72
C GLY A 100 -6.65 -3.34 9.22
N ALA A 101 -5.42 -3.54 8.74
CA ALA A 101 -4.26 -2.80 9.22
C ALA A 101 -4.32 -1.30 8.89
N ALA A 102 -4.81 -0.95 7.70
CA ALA A 102 -4.94 0.43 7.23
C ALA A 102 -5.91 1.24 8.11
N GLU A 103 -7.05 0.63 8.42
CA GLU A 103 -8.08 1.19 9.29
C GLU A 103 -7.57 1.37 10.72
N LEU A 104 -6.89 0.34 11.26
CA LEU A 104 -6.30 0.41 12.60
C LEU A 104 -5.23 1.50 12.71
N ALA A 105 -4.35 1.65 11.71
CA ALA A 105 -3.34 2.70 11.72
C ALA A 105 -3.98 4.10 11.66
N THR A 106 -5.02 4.27 10.84
CA THR A 106 -5.77 5.52 10.74
C THR A 106 -6.47 5.86 12.06
N GLU A 107 -7.06 4.86 12.72
CA GLU A 107 -7.66 5.00 14.06
C GLU A 107 -6.64 5.46 15.09
N ILE A 108 -5.44 4.86 15.11
CA ILE A 108 -4.35 5.23 16.02
C ILE A 108 -3.99 6.72 15.88
N PHE A 109 -3.81 7.23 14.66
CA PHE A 109 -3.50 8.65 14.45
C PHE A 109 -4.68 9.57 14.77
N GLY A 110 -5.91 9.13 14.54
CA GLY A 110 -7.11 9.84 15.00
C GLY A 110 -7.18 9.94 16.53
N GLU A 111 -6.82 8.88 17.24
CA GLU A 111 -6.75 8.86 18.71
C GLU A 111 -5.63 9.75 19.25
N LEU A 112 -4.45 9.75 18.60
CA LEU A 112 -3.35 10.66 18.93
C LEU A 112 -3.78 12.13 18.81
N ALA A 113 -4.43 12.49 17.70
CA ALA A 113 -4.97 13.83 17.48
C ALA A 113 -6.05 14.21 18.50
N ALA A 114 -6.85 13.24 18.95
CA ALA A 114 -7.86 13.41 19.99
C ALA A 114 -7.32 13.31 21.43
N ALA A 115 -5.99 13.28 21.60
CA ALA A 115 -5.29 13.14 22.88
C ALA A 115 -5.69 11.89 23.70
N ARG A 116 -6.11 10.80 23.03
CA ARG A 116 -6.47 9.52 23.65
C ARG A 116 -5.26 8.59 23.74
N TYR A 117 -4.20 9.04 24.39
CA TYR A 117 -2.93 8.31 24.44
C TYR A 117 -3.00 6.97 25.18
N ASP A 118 -3.88 6.84 26.17
CA ASP A 118 -4.11 5.57 26.88
C ASP A 118 -4.65 4.49 25.94
N ALA A 119 -5.54 4.86 25.01
CA ALA A 119 -6.07 3.91 24.04
C ALA A 119 -4.95 3.42 23.12
N VAL A 120 -4.11 4.33 22.62
CA VAL A 120 -2.99 3.99 21.73
C VAL A 120 -1.97 3.09 22.45
N THR A 121 -1.55 3.46 23.66
CA THR A 121 -0.57 2.68 24.43
C THR A 121 -1.09 1.32 24.88
N ALA A 122 -2.40 1.16 25.08
CA ALA A 122 -3.01 -0.15 25.35
C ALA A 122 -2.85 -1.16 24.19
N ARG A 123 -2.51 -0.69 22.98
CA ARG A 123 -2.24 -1.53 21.80
C ARG A 123 -0.76 -1.88 21.64
N PHE A 124 0.13 -1.34 22.47
CA PHE A 124 1.57 -1.57 22.36
C PHE A 124 1.94 -3.01 22.71
N ASP A 125 2.97 -3.54 22.06
CA ASP A 125 3.65 -4.74 22.52
C ASP A 125 4.41 -4.48 23.84
N GLU A 126 4.94 -5.54 24.46
CA GLU A 126 5.64 -5.41 25.75
C GLU A 126 6.81 -4.43 25.68
N ARG A 127 7.57 -4.49 24.58
CA ARG A 127 8.76 -3.65 24.40
C ARG A 127 8.38 -2.17 24.27
N MET A 128 7.33 -1.86 23.53
CA MET A 128 6.84 -0.49 23.37
C MET A 128 6.22 0.02 24.66
N ALA A 129 5.44 -0.79 25.36
CA ALA A 129 4.82 -0.43 26.63
C ALA A 129 5.87 -0.12 27.71
N ASP A 130 6.98 -0.85 27.74
CA ASP A 130 8.10 -0.59 28.65
C ASP A 130 8.86 0.71 28.32
N ALA A 131 8.86 1.12 27.05
CA ALA A 131 9.64 2.26 26.56
C ALA A 131 8.87 3.58 26.49
N LEU A 132 7.55 3.52 26.26
CA LEU A 132 6.74 4.70 25.97
C LEU A 132 5.34 4.57 26.58
N ASP A 133 5.15 5.23 27.72
CA ASP A 133 3.85 5.34 28.37
C ASP A 133 2.98 6.44 27.75
N SER A 134 1.74 6.55 28.23
CA SER A 134 0.74 7.49 27.72
C SER A 134 1.18 8.95 27.84
N ALA A 135 1.84 9.30 28.95
CA ALA A 135 2.36 10.65 29.17
C ALA A 135 3.51 10.98 28.22
N GLY A 136 4.46 10.04 28.03
CA GLY A 136 5.56 10.17 27.10
C GLY A 136 5.07 10.27 25.66
N LEU A 137 4.10 9.46 25.26
CA LEU A 137 3.49 9.52 23.93
C LEU A 137 2.84 10.89 23.67
N GLY A 138 2.11 11.41 24.66
CA GLY A 138 1.53 12.75 24.58
C GLY A 138 2.58 13.85 24.44
N ALA A 139 3.70 13.75 25.17
CA ALA A 139 4.81 14.69 25.06
C ALA A 139 5.46 14.67 23.67
N VAL A 140 5.67 13.49 23.10
CA VAL A 140 6.21 13.33 21.73
C VAL A 140 5.24 13.92 20.70
N TRP A 141 3.95 13.62 20.81
CA TRP A 141 2.94 14.16 19.90
C TRP A 141 2.84 15.69 19.98
N ALA A 142 2.93 16.27 21.19
CA ALA A 142 2.95 17.72 21.37
C ALA A 142 4.19 18.38 20.73
N GLN A 143 5.35 17.72 20.74
CA GLN A 143 6.54 18.19 20.04
C GLN A 143 6.33 18.20 18.52
N VAL A 144 5.72 17.15 17.96
CA VAL A 144 5.38 17.10 16.53
C VAL A 144 4.43 18.25 16.17
N ALA A 145 3.31 18.39 16.89
CA ALA A 145 2.34 19.46 16.63
C ALA A 145 2.93 20.87 16.80
N SER A 146 3.87 21.06 17.74
CA SER A 146 4.57 22.34 17.89
C SER A 146 5.49 22.67 16.72
N ALA A 147 6.00 21.65 16.03
CA ALA A 147 6.90 21.82 14.88
C ALA A 147 6.16 22.06 13.56
N VAL A 148 5.03 21.36 13.33
CA VAL A 148 4.31 21.39 12.05
C VAL A 148 2.88 21.96 12.12
N GLY A 149 2.49 22.49 13.28
CA GLY A 149 1.18 23.12 13.48
C GLY A 149 0.05 22.14 13.78
N ALA A 150 -1.19 22.61 13.65
CA ALA A 150 -2.36 21.81 13.99
C ALA A 150 -2.57 20.65 13.01
N PHE A 151 -3.02 19.50 13.51
CA PHE A 151 -3.39 18.35 12.69
C PHE A 151 -4.73 18.59 11.99
N GLU A 152 -4.78 18.36 10.67
CA GLU A 152 -5.95 18.64 9.83
C GLU A 152 -6.63 17.37 9.31
N GLY A 153 -5.91 16.25 9.24
CA GLY A 153 -6.49 14.95 8.90
C GLY A 153 -5.51 13.99 8.25
N THR A 154 -6.01 12.81 7.88
CA THR A 154 -5.22 11.79 7.18
C THR A 154 -5.49 11.80 5.67
N GLY A 155 -4.54 11.26 4.90
CA GLY A 155 -4.73 10.84 3.51
C GLY A 155 -4.92 9.32 3.40
N GLU A 156 -4.81 8.80 2.17
CA GLU A 156 -4.99 7.36 1.91
C GLU A 156 -3.81 6.54 2.45
N PRO A 157 -4.05 5.58 3.35
CA PRO A 157 -2.99 4.74 3.91
C PRO A 157 -2.48 3.71 2.90
N THR A 158 -1.20 3.34 3.02
CA THR A 158 -0.59 2.24 2.26
C THR A 158 -0.08 1.18 3.21
N SER A 159 -0.37 -0.08 2.93
CA SER A 159 0.00 -1.22 3.77
C SER A 159 0.94 -2.17 3.03
N ARG A 160 1.96 -2.66 3.74
CA ARG A 160 2.92 -3.63 3.21
C ARG A 160 3.36 -4.60 4.29
N ARG A 161 3.57 -5.86 3.93
CA ARG A 161 4.16 -6.87 4.82
C ARG A 161 5.69 -6.79 4.72
N LEU A 162 6.37 -6.82 5.86
CA LEU A 162 7.83 -6.84 5.96
C LEU A 162 8.23 -7.86 7.03
N GLY A 163 8.63 -9.05 6.59
CA GLY A 163 8.80 -10.20 7.47
C GLY A 163 7.48 -10.53 8.19
N ASP A 164 7.53 -10.65 9.51
CA ASP A 164 6.35 -10.97 10.33
C ASP A 164 5.46 -9.77 10.67
N LEU A 165 5.86 -8.56 10.26
CA LEU A 165 5.15 -7.33 10.58
C LEU A 165 4.39 -6.79 9.37
N THR A 166 3.24 -6.18 9.63
CA THR A 166 2.56 -5.32 8.67
C THR A 166 2.90 -3.88 8.97
N VAL A 167 3.55 -3.21 8.03
CA VAL A 167 3.89 -1.78 8.11
C VAL A 167 2.85 -1.00 7.33
N VAL A 168 2.27 0.00 7.98
CA VAL A 168 1.29 0.91 7.38
C VAL A 168 1.85 2.32 7.43
N ASP A 169 1.89 2.97 6.27
CA ASP A 169 2.24 4.38 6.12
C ASP A 169 0.97 5.19 5.84
N VAL A 170 0.68 6.14 6.72
CA VAL A 170 -0.51 7.01 6.69
C VAL A 170 -0.07 8.45 6.44
N PRO A 171 -0.46 9.08 5.33
CA PRO A 171 -0.23 10.50 5.15
C PRO A 171 -0.97 11.31 6.22
N LEU A 172 -0.26 12.20 6.92
CA LEU A 172 -0.77 13.07 7.97
C LEU A 172 -0.65 14.52 7.49
N ARG A 173 -1.76 15.23 7.42
CA ARG A 173 -1.81 16.64 7.00
C ARG A 173 -1.81 17.53 8.24
N PHE A 174 -0.89 18.51 8.26
CA PHE A 174 -0.83 19.55 9.29
C PHE A 174 -0.79 20.94 8.64
N GLU A 175 -1.08 21.97 9.44
CA GLU A 175 -1.13 23.37 9.01
C GLU A 175 0.15 23.83 8.28
N ALA A 176 1.34 23.42 8.76
CA ALA A 176 2.62 23.83 8.20
C ALA A 176 3.27 22.79 7.26
N GLY A 177 2.57 21.70 6.94
CA GLY A 177 3.04 20.69 5.99
C GLY A 177 2.56 19.26 6.25
N ASP A 178 2.90 18.36 5.33
CA ASP A 178 2.53 16.95 5.41
C ASP A 178 3.66 16.11 6.04
N LEU A 179 3.28 15.14 6.86
CA LEU A 179 4.15 14.11 7.44
C LEU A 179 3.62 12.72 7.11
N ILE A 180 4.43 11.69 7.33
CA ILE A 180 3.99 10.29 7.23
C ILE A 180 4.01 9.65 8.61
N GLY A 181 2.84 9.20 9.04
CA GLY A 181 2.67 8.36 10.21
C GLY A 181 2.90 6.90 9.84
N ARG A 182 3.87 6.24 10.47
CA ARG A 182 4.16 4.81 10.25
C ARG A 182 3.79 3.99 11.47
N VAL A 183 3.03 2.92 11.26
CA VAL A 183 2.70 1.92 12.28
C VAL A 183 3.23 0.56 11.84
N SER A 184 3.91 -0.16 12.73
CA SER A 184 4.29 -1.56 12.53
C SER A 184 3.43 -2.43 13.42
N LEU A 185 2.69 -3.35 12.81
CA LEU A 185 1.73 -4.23 13.47
C LEU A 185 2.23 -5.67 13.46
N HIS A 186 2.18 -6.30 14.62
CA HIS A 186 2.33 -7.75 14.77
C HIS A 186 1.09 -8.49 14.20
N PRO A 187 1.19 -9.80 13.92
CA PRO A 187 0.05 -10.60 13.48
C PRO A 187 -1.13 -10.59 14.47
N ASP A 188 -0.85 -10.40 15.76
CA ASP A 188 -1.84 -10.29 16.85
C ASP A 188 -2.47 -8.89 16.99
N ARG A 189 -2.16 -7.97 16.05
CA ARG A 189 -2.60 -6.56 16.01
C ARG A 189 -1.96 -5.64 17.04
N ARG A 190 -0.97 -6.11 17.81
CA ARG A 190 -0.21 -5.22 18.69
C ARG A 190 0.74 -4.35 17.88
N VAL A 191 0.95 -3.13 18.35
CA VAL A 191 1.86 -2.16 17.75
C VAL A 191 3.27 -2.45 18.27
N GLY A 192 4.17 -2.81 17.34
CA GLY A 192 5.60 -2.99 17.61
C GLY A 192 6.45 -1.80 17.15
N GLY A 193 5.85 -0.81 16.49
CA GLY A 193 6.50 0.45 16.18
C GLY A 193 5.51 1.55 15.78
N LEU A 194 5.80 2.77 16.20
CA LEU A 194 5.04 3.98 15.86
C LEU A 194 6.02 5.12 15.58
N PHE A 195 5.92 5.72 14.41
CA PHE A 195 6.82 6.78 13.96
C PHE A 195 6.05 7.90 13.27
N VAL A 196 6.58 9.12 13.35
CA VAL A 196 6.20 10.24 12.50
C VAL A 196 7.44 10.67 11.72
N LEU A 197 7.36 10.62 10.41
CA LEU A 197 8.48 10.75 9.49
C LEU A 197 8.27 11.94 8.55
N ASP A 198 9.36 12.58 8.17
CA ASP A 198 9.36 13.52 7.05
C ASP A 198 9.24 12.72 5.73
N PRO A 199 8.37 13.12 4.79
CA PRO A 199 8.26 12.47 3.48
C PRO A 199 9.60 12.33 2.74
N ALA A 200 10.54 13.26 2.92
CA ALA A 200 11.88 13.19 2.33
C ALA A 200 12.69 12.00 2.85
N GLN A 201 12.54 11.61 4.13
CA GLN A 201 13.25 10.49 4.74
C GLN A 201 12.82 9.12 4.18
N LEU A 202 11.64 9.04 3.57
CA LEU A 202 11.15 7.83 2.92
C LEU A 202 11.78 7.59 1.53
N GLN A 203 12.19 8.67 0.87
CA GLN A 203 12.84 8.59 -0.45
C GLN A 203 14.27 8.05 -0.31
N ASP A 204 15.00 8.45 0.73
CA ASP A 204 16.35 7.97 1.02
C ASP A 204 16.39 6.48 1.38
N ALA A 205 15.38 5.98 2.11
CA ALA A 205 15.26 4.56 2.44
C ALA A 205 14.99 3.66 1.22
N SER A 206 14.50 4.23 0.12
CA SER A 206 14.24 3.53 -1.14
C SER A 206 15.42 3.62 -2.11
N GLY A 207 16.39 4.51 -1.86
CA GLY A 207 17.59 4.74 -2.69
C GLY A 207 18.87 4.07 -2.19
N GLY A 208 18.83 3.37 -1.06
CA GLY A 208 19.99 2.72 -0.44
C GLY A 208 20.37 1.38 -1.05
N THR A 209 20.86 1.38 -2.29
CA THR A 209 21.79 0.36 -2.79
C THR A 209 22.97 1.06 -3.45
N ALA A 210 24.05 1.21 -2.69
CA ALA A 210 25.39 1.46 -3.19
C ALA A 210 26.26 0.24 -2.88
#